data_AF-A0A848CQC5-F1
#
_entry.id   AF-A0A848CQC5-F1
#
_cell.length_a   1.000
_cell.length_b   1.000
_cell.length_c   1.000
_cell.angle_alpha   90.00
_cell.angle_beta   90.00
_cell.angle_gamma   90.00
#
_symmetry.space_group_name_H-M   'P 1'
#
loop_
_entity.id
_entity.type
_entity.pdbx_description
1 polymer ?
#
loop_
_entity_poly.entity_id
_entity_poly.type
_entity_poly.pdbx_seq_one_letter_code
_entity_poly.pdbx_strand_id
1 'polypeptide(L)'
;MYSFPLGKYIKHITTNWYKEKPALDPNLIKEIQHMTEAIRKQSYPDRHLRNMRFVVFDTETTGFHPYAGDEIISIGAIIIENGQIQESNFFHEYIRPTTAIPPVVTKITGIADGDVQNAPPPLPVLHKFLHFVGENYLVAHCADFDMNFMNSKLKKLCKTKLYNPVIDTMTLAYHLLPTNQSYGLDILLEQHKIKVEGRHTALGDAVMTAELYLKFIEELERRGIHTLHSLENYIKSMHLLRQRTESGYAPL
;
A
#
# COMPACT_ATOMS: atom_id res chain seq x y z
N MET A 1 39.52 16.72 -4.92
CA MET A 1 38.66 17.17 -6.04
C MET A 1 38.59 16.02 -7.04
N TYR A 2 37.70 15.06 -6.80
CA TYR A 2 37.55 13.87 -7.66
C TYR A 2 36.22 13.99 -8.39
N SER A 3 36.31 14.25 -9.69
CA SER A 3 35.23 14.30 -10.65
C SER A 3 34.72 12.88 -10.90
N PHE A 4 33.46 12.61 -10.57
CA PHE A 4 32.78 11.37 -10.93
C PHE A 4 32.18 11.54 -12.34
N PRO A 5 32.55 10.72 -13.34
CA PRO A 5 31.97 10.81 -14.67
C PRO A 5 30.60 10.13 -14.67
N LEU A 6 29.54 10.94 -14.79
CA LEU A 6 28.11 10.55 -14.86
C LEU A 6 27.73 9.73 -16.12
N GLY A 7 28.69 9.11 -16.83
CA GLY A 7 28.52 8.68 -18.21
C GLY A 7 28.59 7.17 -18.50
N LYS A 8 28.60 6.28 -17.49
CA LYS A 8 28.84 4.83 -17.72
C LYS A 8 27.73 3.85 -17.30
N TYR A 9 26.60 4.33 -16.79
CA TYR A 9 25.46 3.45 -16.40
C TYR A 9 24.18 3.69 -17.20
N ILE A 10 24.29 4.19 -18.43
CA ILE A 10 23.17 4.27 -19.39
C ILE A 10 23.57 3.49 -20.64
N LYS A 11 23.64 2.16 -20.55
CA LYS A 11 23.67 1.23 -21.70
C LYS A 11 23.62 -0.23 -21.22
N HIS A 12 22.40 -0.69 -20.91
CA HIS A 12 21.88 -2.05 -21.16
C HIS A 12 20.59 -2.34 -20.36
N ILE A 13 19.58 -1.49 -20.52
CA ILE A 13 18.19 -1.88 -20.28
C ILE A 13 17.47 -1.80 -21.62
N THR A 14 17.96 -2.56 -22.60
CA THR A 14 17.13 -2.92 -23.76
C THR A 14 16.25 -4.07 -23.31
N THR A 15 15.09 -3.65 -22.80
CA THR A 15 13.87 -4.42 -22.55
C THR A 15 13.61 -5.52 -23.59
N ASN A 16 14.07 -6.74 -23.31
CA ASN A 16 13.73 -7.90 -24.14
C ASN A 16 12.29 -8.40 -23.87
N TRP A 17 11.60 -7.94 -22.81
CA TRP A 17 10.17 -8.24 -22.57
C TRP A 17 9.24 -7.79 -23.71
N TYR A 18 9.55 -6.69 -24.40
CA TYR A 18 8.65 -6.17 -25.44
C TYR A 18 8.69 -6.94 -26.77
N LYS A 19 9.64 -7.87 -26.95
CA LYS A 19 9.74 -8.65 -28.20
C LYS A 19 8.69 -9.76 -28.29
N GLU A 20 8.10 -10.15 -27.17
CA GLU A 20 7.04 -11.16 -27.09
C GLU A 20 5.90 -10.68 -26.19
N LYS A 21 5.35 -9.47 -26.43
CA LYS A 21 4.18 -9.01 -25.66
C LYS A 21 3.10 -10.10 -25.72
N PRO A 22 2.77 -10.80 -24.61
CA PRO A 22 1.47 -11.43 -24.56
C PRO A 22 0.48 -10.30 -24.77
N ALA A 23 -0.45 -10.46 -25.72
CA ALA A 23 -1.48 -9.47 -25.92
C ALA A 23 -2.17 -9.24 -24.56
N LEU A 24 -2.05 -8.02 -24.02
CA LEU A 24 -2.78 -7.68 -22.80
C LEU A 24 -4.26 -7.84 -23.10
N ASP A 25 -4.99 -8.53 -22.23
CA ASP A 25 -6.42 -8.75 -22.41
C ASP A 25 -7.16 -7.39 -22.40
N PRO A 26 -7.75 -6.96 -23.53
CA PRO A 26 -8.44 -5.69 -23.62
C PRO A 26 -9.69 -5.63 -22.72
N ASN A 27 -10.30 -6.77 -22.41
CA ASN A 27 -11.48 -6.83 -21.54
C ASN A 27 -11.08 -6.54 -20.10
N LEU A 28 -10.02 -7.18 -19.59
CA LEU A 28 -9.50 -6.89 -18.24
C LEU A 28 -9.08 -5.43 -18.10
N ILE A 29 -8.45 -4.85 -19.13
CA ILE A 29 -8.10 -3.41 -19.11
C ILE A 29 -9.36 -2.55 -18.96
N LYS A 30 -10.40 -2.82 -19.76
CA LYS A 30 -11.67 -2.08 -19.70
C LYS A 30 -12.37 -2.26 -18.36
N GLU A 31 -12.38 -3.46 -17.79
CA GLU A 31 -12.97 -3.74 -16.48
C GLU A 31 -12.23 -2.98 -15.36
N ILE A 32 -10.89 -2.99 -15.36
CA ILE A 32 -10.10 -2.18 -14.41
C ILE A 32 -10.39 -0.68 -14.57
N GLN A 33 -10.46 -0.18 -15.80
CA GLN A 33 -10.80 1.22 -16.05
C GLN A 33 -12.20 1.56 -15.53
N HIS A 34 -13.18 0.69 -15.73
CA HIS A 34 -14.53 0.88 -15.22
C HIS A 34 -14.54 0.88 -13.69
N MET A 35 -13.94 -0.12 -13.04
CA MET A 35 -13.90 -0.21 -11.57
C MET A 35 -13.27 1.04 -10.96
N THR A 36 -12.09 1.45 -11.45
CA THR A 36 -11.39 2.64 -10.94
C THR A 36 -12.18 3.94 -11.16
N GLU A 37 -12.83 4.09 -12.31
CA GLU A 37 -13.65 5.28 -12.61
C GLU A 37 -14.92 5.34 -11.76
N ALA A 38 -15.51 4.19 -11.41
CA ALA A 38 -16.66 4.12 -10.51
C ALA A 38 -16.28 4.66 -9.12
N ILE A 39 -15.13 4.24 -8.58
CA ILE A 39 -14.62 4.73 -7.29
C ILE A 39 -14.34 6.23 -7.33
N ARG A 40 -13.82 6.77 -8.45
CA ARG A 40 -13.53 8.21 -8.58
C ARG A 40 -14.76 9.10 -8.34
N LYS A 41 -15.95 8.62 -8.68
CA LYS A 41 -17.21 9.37 -8.55
C LYS A 41 -17.94 9.09 -7.24
N GLN A 42 -17.37 8.24 -6.40
CA GLN A 42 -18.02 7.77 -5.19
C GLN A 42 -18.01 8.83 -4.09
N SER A 43 -19.09 8.88 -3.33
CA SER A 43 -19.14 9.54 -2.04
C SER A 43 -19.21 8.50 -0.92
N TYR A 44 -18.57 8.81 0.20
CA TYR A 44 -18.56 7.95 1.37
C TYR A 44 -19.46 8.57 2.44
N PRO A 45 -20.59 7.92 2.79
CA PRO A 45 -21.46 8.42 3.84
C PRO A 45 -20.75 8.39 5.18
N ASP A 46 -21.07 9.34 6.05
CA ASP A 46 -20.53 9.30 7.41
C ASP A 46 -21.07 8.07 8.16
N ARG A 47 -20.17 7.31 8.76
CA ARG A 47 -20.44 6.07 9.48
C ARG A 47 -19.49 5.97 10.65
N HIS A 48 -19.91 5.28 11.70
CA HIS A 48 -19.01 4.91 12.77
C HIS A 48 -17.83 4.09 12.23
N LEU A 49 -16.61 4.38 12.69
CA LEU A 49 -15.39 3.69 12.25
C LEU A 49 -15.48 2.18 12.48
N ARG A 50 -16.11 1.74 13.58
CA ARG A 50 -16.35 0.31 13.84
C ARG A 50 -17.32 -0.33 12.86
N ASN A 51 -18.20 0.42 12.21
CA ASN A 51 -19.17 -0.13 11.24
C ASN A 51 -18.68 -0.01 9.80
N MET A 52 -17.43 0.44 9.61
CA MET A 52 -16.80 0.54 8.31
C MET A 52 -16.19 -0.81 7.90
N ARG A 53 -16.07 -0.98 6.59
CA ARG A 53 -15.26 -2.01 5.97
C ARG A 53 -13.98 -1.36 5.42
N PHE A 54 -12.83 -1.83 5.88
CA PHE A 54 -11.52 -1.39 5.43
C PHE A 54 -10.77 -2.56 4.80
N VAL A 55 -9.96 -2.27 3.79
CA VAL A 55 -9.05 -3.23 3.19
C VAL A 55 -7.63 -2.80 3.51
N VAL A 56 -6.98 -3.58 4.37
CA VAL A 56 -5.60 -3.35 4.75
C VAL A 56 -4.72 -4.14 3.80
N PHE A 57 -3.70 -3.52 3.22
CA PHE A 57 -2.85 -4.20 2.25
C PHE A 57 -1.40 -3.74 2.33
N ASP A 58 -0.52 -4.58 1.81
CA ASP A 58 0.92 -4.37 1.70
C ASP A 58 1.45 -5.02 0.41
N THR A 59 2.59 -4.56 -0.08
CA THR A 59 3.24 -5.07 -1.27
C THR A 59 4.72 -5.40 -1.04
N GLU A 60 5.15 -6.53 -1.59
CA GLU A 60 6.58 -6.83 -1.70
C GLU A 60 7.06 -6.53 -3.12
N THR A 61 8.27 -5.98 -3.23
CA THR A 61 8.79 -5.43 -4.49
C THR A 61 10.25 -5.81 -4.73
N THR A 62 10.73 -5.67 -5.96
CA THR A 62 12.14 -5.88 -6.30
C THR A 62 13.08 -4.75 -5.83
N GLY A 63 12.55 -3.68 -5.23
CA GLY A 63 13.29 -2.47 -4.85
C GLY A 63 12.37 -1.31 -4.47
N PHE A 64 12.90 -0.08 -4.41
CA PHE A 64 12.17 1.08 -3.87
C PHE A 64 11.64 2.06 -4.93
N HIS A 65 11.92 1.84 -6.21
CA HIS A 65 11.76 2.84 -7.26
C HIS A 65 10.81 2.36 -8.38
N PRO A 66 9.48 2.47 -8.19
CA PRO A 66 8.50 1.95 -9.14
C PRO A 66 8.54 2.63 -10.51
N TYR A 67 9.07 3.85 -10.59
CA TYR A 67 9.25 4.60 -11.83
C TYR A 67 10.61 4.38 -12.50
N ALA A 68 11.57 3.77 -11.78
CA ALA A 68 12.89 3.43 -12.30
C ALA A 68 12.99 1.98 -12.79
N GLY A 69 11.96 1.18 -12.58
CA GLY A 69 11.85 -0.18 -13.13
C GLY A 69 11.57 -1.25 -12.10
N ASP A 70 11.60 -0.95 -10.79
CA ASP A 70 11.24 -1.93 -9.77
C ASP A 70 9.79 -2.38 -9.90
N GLU A 71 9.54 -3.64 -9.55
CA GLU A 71 8.27 -4.31 -9.78
C GLU A 71 7.70 -4.91 -8.51
N ILE A 72 6.37 -4.98 -8.44
CA ILE A 72 5.65 -5.73 -7.42
C ILE A 72 5.85 -7.23 -7.69
N ILE A 73 6.17 -7.98 -6.64
CA ILE A 73 6.34 -9.44 -6.65
C ILE A 73 5.34 -10.16 -5.76
N SER A 74 4.73 -9.48 -4.79
CA SER A 74 3.59 -10.01 -4.01
C SER A 74 2.65 -8.90 -3.59
N ILE A 75 1.36 -9.22 -3.47
CA ILE A 75 0.34 -8.36 -2.85
C ILE A 75 -0.37 -9.20 -1.79
N GLY A 76 -0.48 -8.66 -0.58
CA GLY A 76 -1.23 -9.23 0.52
C GLY A 76 -2.27 -8.23 1.02
N ALA A 77 -3.48 -8.71 1.31
CA ALA A 77 -4.52 -7.87 1.89
C ALA A 77 -5.47 -8.65 2.78
N ILE A 78 -6.04 -7.97 3.76
CA ILE A 78 -7.00 -8.49 4.73
C ILE A 78 -8.12 -7.47 4.94
N ILE A 79 -9.30 -7.95 5.28
CA ILE A 79 -10.46 -7.10 5.56
C ILE A 79 -10.61 -6.87 7.06
N ILE A 80 -10.85 -5.61 7.43
CA ILE A 80 -11.46 -5.26 8.70
C ILE A 80 -12.92 -4.92 8.40
N GLU A 81 -13.84 -5.54 9.13
CA GLU A 81 -15.27 -5.27 9.01
C GLU A 81 -15.92 -5.40 10.39
N ASN A 82 -16.83 -4.49 10.71
CA ASN A 82 -17.50 -4.45 12.02
C ASN A 82 -16.50 -4.41 13.21
N GLY A 83 -15.36 -3.73 13.02
CA GLY A 83 -14.30 -3.60 14.02
C GLY A 83 -13.55 -4.89 14.31
N GLN A 84 -13.58 -5.87 13.40
CA GLN A 84 -12.91 -7.16 13.52
C GLN A 84 -12.17 -7.52 12.24
N ILE A 85 -11.00 -8.17 12.37
CA ILE A 85 -10.28 -8.75 11.24
C ILE A 85 -11.04 -9.98 10.75
N GLN A 86 -11.27 -10.05 9.44
CA GLN A 86 -11.93 -11.17 8.79
C GLN A 86 -10.89 -12.19 8.32
N GLU A 87 -10.39 -13.02 9.22
CA GLU A 87 -9.26 -13.96 8.96
C GLU A 87 -9.48 -14.89 7.75
N SER A 88 -10.73 -15.29 7.49
CA SER A 88 -11.06 -16.14 6.35
C SER A 88 -11.20 -15.38 5.02
N ASN A 89 -11.07 -14.05 5.03
CA ASN A 89 -11.26 -13.19 3.86
C ASN A 89 -10.00 -12.36 3.60
N PHE A 90 -9.00 -13.03 3.03
CA PHE A 90 -7.73 -12.44 2.65
C PHE A 90 -7.49 -12.57 1.14
N PHE A 91 -6.60 -11.72 0.64
CA PHE A 91 -6.04 -11.78 -0.71
C PHE A 91 -4.54 -11.96 -0.58
N HIS A 92 -3.97 -12.94 -1.27
CA HIS A 92 -2.52 -13.09 -1.39
C HIS A 92 -2.18 -13.70 -2.74
N GLU A 93 -1.43 -12.95 -3.55
CA GLU A 93 -1.03 -13.39 -4.89
C GLU A 93 0.41 -12.95 -5.16
N TYR A 94 1.22 -13.89 -5.64
CA TYR A 94 2.51 -13.58 -6.24
C TYR A 94 2.32 -12.98 -7.63
N ILE A 95 3.28 -12.14 -8.05
CA ILE A 95 3.32 -11.52 -9.37
C ILE A 95 4.66 -11.83 -10.01
N ARG A 96 4.64 -12.31 -11.25
CA ARG A 96 5.87 -12.59 -11.99
C ARG A 96 6.55 -11.29 -12.43
N PRO A 97 7.75 -10.95 -11.93
CA PRO A 97 8.51 -9.81 -12.39
C PRO A 97 9.14 -10.08 -13.77
N THR A 98 9.59 -9.02 -14.43
CA THR A 98 10.34 -9.08 -15.70
C THR A 98 11.85 -9.02 -15.49
N THR A 99 12.30 -8.71 -14.28
CA THR A 99 13.70 -8.71 -13.85
C THR A 99 13.92 -9.72 -12.74
N ALA A 100 15.15 -10.22 -12.59
CA ALA A 100 15.52 -11.08 -11.48
C ALA A 100 15.36 -10.34 -10.14
N ILE A 101 14.94 -11.05 -9.11
CA ILE A 101 14.80 -10.50 -7.76
C ILE A 101 16.20 -10.28 -7.17
N PRO A 102 16.55 -9.06 -6.70
CA PRO A 102 17.84 -8.84 -6.07
C PRO A 102 18.04 -9.69 -4.82
N PRO A 103 19.24 -10.24 -4.55
CA PRO A 103 19.47 -11.11 -3.38
C PRO A 103 19.14 -10.45 -2.04
N VAL A 104 19.28 -9.12 -1.95
CA VAL A 104 18.91 -8.37 -0.74
C VAL A 104 17.40 -8.40 -0.48
N VAL A 105 16.58 -8.39 -1.54
CA VAL A 105 15.12 -8.50 -1.43
C VAL A 105 14.77 -9.90 -0.96
N THR A 106 15.28 -10.95 -1.61
CA THR A 106 15.06 -12.34 -1.19
C THR A 106 15.48 -12.59 0.26
N LYS A 107 16.57 -11.97 0.73
CA LYS A 107 17.00 -12.07 2.13
C LYS A 107 15.98 -11.45 3.11
N ILE A 108 15.32 -10.37 2.72
CA ILE A 108 14.34 -9.67 3.55
C ILE A 108 12.99 -10.38 3.50
N THR A 109 12.49 -10.64 2.29
CA THR A 109 11.10 -11.08 2.05
C THR A 109 10.95 -12.59 1.97
N GLY A 110 12.05 -13.32 1.82
CA GLY A 110 12.05 -14.76 1.54
C GLY A 110 11.62 -15.13 0.12
N ILE A 111 11.24 -14.17 -0.73
CA ILE A 111 10.76 -14.44 -2.09
C ILE A 111 11.95 -14.51 -3.05
N ALA A 112 12.14 -15.68 -3.67
CA ALA A 112 13.14 -15.93 -4.70
C ALA A 112 12.51 -16.03 -6.09
N ASP A 113 13.34 -15.96 -7.15
CA ASP A 113 12.87 -16.08 -8.54
C ASP A 113 12.07 -17.37 -8.78
N GLY A 114 12.41 -18.46 -8.08
CA GLY A 114 11.72 -19.75 -8.17
C GLY A 114 10.27 -19.73 -7.69
N ASP A 115 9.93 -18.84 -6.75
CA ASP A 115 8.58 -18.71 -6.19
C ASP A 115 7.64 -17.98 -7.16
N VAL A 116 8.19 -17.06 -7.96
CA VAL A 116 7.42 -16.15 -8.84
C VAL A 116 7.49 -16.51 -10.33
N GLN A 117 8.37 -17.43 -10.74
CA GLN A 117 8.57 -17.78 -12.17
C GLN A 117 7.28 -18.25 -12.88
N ASN A 118 6.39 -18.92 -12.13
CA ASN A 118 5.10 -19.43 -12.61
C ASN A 118 3.92 -18.57 -12.17
N ALA A 119 4.17 -17.47 -11.44
CA ALA A 119 3.11 -16.58 -10.99
C ALA A 119 2.45 -15.87 -12.19
N PRO A 120 1.19 -15.41 -12.05
CA PRO A 120 0.53 -14.66 -13.10
C PRO A 120 1.26 -13.33 -13.41
N PRO A 121 1.11 -12.79 -14.62
CA PRO A 121 1.56 -11.43 -14.91
C PRO A 121 0.74 -10.40 -14.12
N PRO A 122 1.19 -9.14 -14.03
CA PRO A 122 0.54 -8.15 -13.17
C PRO A 122 -0.93 -7.85 -13.49
N LEU A 123 -1.33 -7.84 -14.77
CA LEU A 123 -2.68 -7.42 -15.19
C LEU A 123 -3.82 -8.23 -14.52
N PRO A 124 -3.85 -9.57 -14.60
CA PRO A 124 -4.89 -10.37 -13.94
C PRO A 124 -4.84 -10.26 -12.41
N VAL A 125 -3.65 -10.12 -11.80
CA VAL A 125 -3.55 -9.97 -10.33
C VAL A 125 -4.10 -8.63 -9.87
N LEU A 126 -3.77 -7.54 -10.56
CA LEU A 126 -4.36 -6.23 -10.31
C LEU A 126 -5.87 -6.26 -10.47
N HIS A 127 -6.39 -6.92 -11.51
CA HIS A 127 -7.82 -7.08 -11.70
C HIS A 127 -8.48 -7.76 -10.48
N LYS A 128 -7.96 -8.91 -10.04
CA LYS A 128 -8.48 -9.61 -8.85
C LYS A 128 -8.37 -8.77 -7.58
N PHE A 129 -7.26 -8.06 -7.40
CA PHE A 129 -7.06 -7.18 -6.25
C PHE A 129 -8.09 -6.04 -6.22
N LEU A 130 -8.37 -5.40 -7.37
CA LEU A 130 -9.40 -4.36 -7.48
C LEU A 130 -10.80 -4.89 -7.14
N HIS A 131 -11.13 -6.13 -7.52
CA HIS A 131 -12.38 -6.79 -7.08
C HIS A 131 -12.41 -7.04 -5.58
N PHE A 132 -11.30 -7.49 -4.99
CA PHE A 132 -11.19 -7.71 -3.55
C PHE A 132 -11.35 -6.41 -2.75
N VAL A 133 -10.70 -5.33 -3.21
CA VAL A 133 -10.79 -4.00 -2.61
C VAL A 133 -12.20 -3.41 -2.74
N GLY A 134 -12.79 -3.51 -3.93
CA GLY A 134 -14.05 -2.88 -4.27
C GLY A 134 -14.02 -1.37 -4.01
N GLU A 135 -15.05 -0.88 -3.32
CA GLU A 135 -15.19 0.54 -2.98
C GLU A 135 -14.58 0.95 -1.64
N ASN A 136 -13.99 0.03 -0.90
CA ASN A 136 -13.63 0.26 0.49
C ASN A 136 -12.43 1.22 0.64
N TYR A 137 -12.31 1.81 1.84
CA TYR A 137 -11.10 2.55 2.24
C TYR A 137 -9.93 1.58 2.28
N LEU A 138 -8.81 2.02 1.73
CA LEU A 138 -7.55 1.32 1.83
C LEU A 138 -6.82 1.76 3.09
N VAL A 139 -6.13 0.82 3.73
CA VAL A 139 -5.23 1.08 4.85
C VAL A 139 -3.89 0.45 4.53
N ALA A 140 -2.81 1.18 4.73
CA ALA A 140 -1.45 0.68 4.55
C ALA A 140 -0.50 1.38 5.55
N HIS A 141 0.71 0.88 5.67
CA HIS A 141 1.75 1.49 6.50
C HIS A 141 2.82 2.11 5.60
N CYS A 142 3.07 3.42 5.72
CA CYS A 142 3.84 4.16 4.72
C CYS A 142 3.18 4.10 3.34
N ALA A 143 1.86 4.31 3.30
CA ALA A 143 1.00 4.00 2.16
C ALA A 143 1.45 4.57 0.80
N ASP A 144 2.18 5.69 0.78
CA ASP A 144 2.74 6.24 -0.45
C ASP A 144 3.62 5.25 -1.20
N PHE A 145 4.33 4.36 -0.50
CA PHE A 145 5.15 3.31 -1.10
C PHE A 145 4.28 2.38 -1.97
N ASP A 146 3.34 1.66 -1.34
CA ASP A 146 2.47 0.70 -2.01
C ASP A 146 1.61 1.37 -3.09
N MET A 147 1.04 2.54 -2.78
CA MET A 147 0.21 3.29 -3.71
C MET A 147 1.00 3.72 -4.94
N ASN A 148 2.28 4.09 -4.82
CA ASN A 148 3.12 4.42 -5.97
C ASN A 148 3.42 3.21 -6.84
N PHE A 149 3.68 2.04 -6.26
CA PHE A 149 3.85 0.79 -7.00
C PHE A 149 2.58 0.40 -7.76
N MET A 150 1.44 0.39 -7.08
CA MET A 150 0.13 0.08 -7.67
C MET A 150 -0.22 1.06 -8.79
N ASN A 151 -0.08 2.37 -8.55
CA ASN A 151 -0.43 3.39 -9.53
C ASN A 151 0.54 3.43 -10.71
N SER A 152 1.84 3.16 -10.50
CA SER A 152 2.81 3.02 -11.60
C SER A 152 2.37 1.91 -12.56
N LYS A 153 2.00 0.73 -12.02
CA LYS A 153 1.60 -0.42 -12.83
C LYS A 153 0.24 -0.19 -13.50
N LEU A 154 -0.76 0.32 -12.78
CA LEU A 154 -2.08 0.65 -13.34
C LEU A 154 -2.00 1.71 -14.44
N LYS A 155 -1.17 2.75 -14.26
CA LYS A 155 -0.98 3.79 -15.29
C LYS A 155 -0.29 3.24 -16.52
N LYS A 156 0.69 2.34 -16.35
CA LYS A 156 1.40 1.72 -17.47
C LYS A 156 0.51 0.79 -18.27
N LEU A 157 -0.24 -0.09 -17.60
CA LEU A 157 -1.04 -1.15 -18.23
C LEU A 157 -2.43 -0.70 -18.66
N CYS A 158 -3.11 0.11 -17.83
CA CYS A 158 -4.54 0.39 -17.95
C CYS A 158 -4.85 1.89 -18.08
N LYS A 159 -3.85 2.79 -18.04
CA LYS A 159 -4.03 4.25 -18.10
C LYS A 159 -4.96 4.81 -17.00
N THR A 160 -4.98 4.16 -15.83
CA THR A 160 -5.75 4.57 -14.65
C THR A 160 -4.89 4.51 -13.39
N LYS A 161 -5.49 4.72 -12.21
CA LYS A 161 -4.89 4.61 -10.88
C LYS A 161 -5.95 4.19 -9.85
N LEU A 162 -5.52 3.84 -8.64
CA LEU A 162 -6.43 3.69 -7.51
C LEU A 162 -7.00 5.06 -7.12
N TYR A 163 -8.32 5.10 -6.92
CA TYR A 163 -9.05 6.29 -6.46
C TYR A 163 -9.67 6.09 -5.07
N ASN A 164 -9.57 4.89 -4.51
CA ASN A 164 -10.00 4.61 -3.14
C ASN A 164 -9.32 5.58 -2.18
N PRO A 165 -10.06 6.13 -1.19
CA PRO A 165 -9.45 6.85 -0.09
C PRO A 165 -8.47 5.95 0.66
N VAL A 166 -7.36 6.53 1.12
CA VAL A 166 -6.27 5.79 1.77
C VAL A 166 -6.03 6.39 3.15
N ILE A 167 -5.89 5.51 4.14
CA ILE A 167 -5.44 5.84 5.49
C ILE A 167 -4.04 5.25 5.66
N ASP A 168 -3.06 6.13 5.86
CA ASP A 168 -1.70 5.73 6.20
C ASP A 168 -1.57 5.61 7.72
N THR A 169 -1.33 4.39 8.20
CA THR A 169 -1.15 4.11 9.62
C THR A 169 0.12 4.76 10.18
N MET A 170 1.16 4.97 9.36
CA MET A 170 2.37 5.68 9.80
C MET A 170 2.08 7.15 10.11
N THR A 171 1.40 7.84 9.19
CA THR A 171 0.93 9.22 9.39
C THR A 171 -0.06 9.31 10.56
N LEU A 172 -0.98 8.35 10.70
CA LEU A 172 -1.90 8.32 11.83
C LEU A 172 -1.15 8.14 13.17
N ALA A 173 -0.16 7.24 13.22
CA ALA A 173 0.69 7.03 14.39
C ALA A 173 1.45 8.31 14.77
N TYR A 174 1.98 9.05 13.79
CA TYR A 174 2.64 10.34 14.02
C TYR A 174 1.74 11.34 14.78
N HIS A 175 0.45 11.37 14.47
CA HIS A 175 -0.49 12.28 15.13
C HIS A 175 -1.02 11.75 16.46
N LEU A 176 -1.19 10.43 16.59
CA LEU A 176 -1.64 9.81 17.82
C LEU A 176 -0.54 9.76 18.89
N LEU A 177 0.71 9.59 18.48
CA LEU A 177 1.89 9.33 19.32
C LEU A 177 3.01 10.36 19.06
N PRO A 178 2.79 11.67 19.26
CA PRO A 178 3.69 12.72 18.79
C PRO A 178 5.10 12.72 19.44
N THR A 179 5.28 11.99 20.55
CA THR A 179 6.55 11.86 21.26
C THR A 179 7.41 10.69 20.78
N ASN A 180 6.91 9.88 19.84
CA ASN A 180 7.68 8.76 19.30
C ASN A 180 8.86 9.25 18.46
N GLN A 181 10.00 8.57 18.60
CA GLN A 181 11.20 8.85 17.81
C GLN A 181 11.17 8.23 16.42
N SER A 182 10.39 7.15 16.23
CA SER A 182 10.22 6.43 14.98
C SER A 182 8.79 5.91 14.87
N TYR A 183 8.32 5.77 13.63
CA TYR A 183 6.98 5.30 13.29
C TYR A 183 7.02 4.10 12.36
N GLY A 184 8.16 3.44 12.22
CA GLY A 184 8.26 2.19 11.46
C GLY A 184 7.42 1.08 12.10
N LEU A 185 6.88 0.19 11.27
CA LEU A 185 5.96 -0.85 11.69
C LEU A 185 6.49 -1.64 12.89
N ASP A 186 7.74 -2.12 12.85
CA ASP A 186 8.34 -2.92 13.93
C ASP A 186 8.28 -2.23 15.31
N ILE A 187 8.54 -0.92 15.35
CA ILE A 187 8.49 -0.12 16.58
C ILE A 187 7.05 -0.03 17.10
N LEU A 188 6.10 0.22 16.20
CA LEU A 188 4.69 0.36 16.57
C LEU A 188 4.10 -0.98 17.03
N LEU A 189 4.48 -2.10 16.38
CA LEU A 189 4.05 -3.44 16.80
C LEU A 189 4.54 -3.76 18.21
N GLU A 190 5.81 -3.48 18.52
CA GLU A 190 6.37 -3.66 19.86
C GLU A 190 5.64 -2.81 20.90
N GLN A 191 5.45 -1.51 20.63
CA GLN A 191 4.77 -0.58 21.54
C GLN A 191 3.33 -1.00 21.84
N HIS A 192 2.61 -1.51 20.85
CA HIS A 192 1.22 -1.95 20.98
C HIS A 192 1.08 -3.42 21.41
N LYS A 193 2.19 -4.12 21.67
CA LYS A 193 2.24 -5.53 22.06
C LYS A 193 1.53 -6.45 21.05
N ILE A 194 1.68 -6.13 19.76
CA ILE A 194 1.18 -6.93 18.66
C ILE A 194 2.21 -8.02 18.35
N LYS A 195 1.74 -9.24 18.11
CA LYS A 195 2.61 -10.36 17.82
C LYS A 195 3.18 -10.20 16.41
N VAL A 196 4.50 -10.36 16.28
CA VAL A 196 5.17 -10.32 14.97
C VAL A 196 5.08 -11.71 14.34
N GLU A 197 4.23 -11.86 13.33
CA GLU A 197 4.08 -13.09 12.54
C GLU A 197 4.05 -12.78 11.05
N GLY A 198 4.84 -13.52 10.26
CA GLY A 198 4.88 -13.31 8.81
C GLY A 198 5.46 -11.96 8.39
N ARG A 199 6.30 -11.32 9.22
CA ARG A 199 7.00 -10.07 8.88
C ARG A 199 7.78 -10.21 7.58
N HIS A 200 7.71 -9.17 6.73
CA HIS A 200 8.28 -9.17 5.38
C HIS A 200 7.63 -10.20 4.45
N THR A 201 6.36 -10.52 4.72
CA THR A 201 5.47 -11.09 3.72
C THR A 201 4.32 -10.13 3.54
N ALA A 202 3.89 -9.90 2.30
CA ALA A 202 2.82 -8.95 2.01
C ALA A 202 1.54 -9.24 2.83
N LEU A 203 1.19 -10.52 3.03
CA LEU A 203 0.01 -10.86 3.83
C LEU A 203 0.25 -10.66 5.34
N GLY A 204 1.41 -11.08 5.86
CA GLY A 204 1.73 -10.91 7.27
C GLY A 204 1.81 -9.44 7.68
N ASP A 205 2.45 -8.60 6.86
CA ASP A 205 2.52 -7.16 7.09
C ASP A 205 1.13 -6.49 7.01
N ALA A 206 0.27 -6.92 6.08
CA ALA A 206 -1.12 -6.46 6.03
C ALA A 206 -1.93 -6.85 7.28
N VAL A 207 -1.76 -8.07 7.80
CA VAL A 207 -2.42 -8.53 9.04
C VAL A 207 -1.94 -7.75 10.26
N MET A 208 -0.63 -7.60 10.44
CA MET A 208 -0.06 -6.82 11.54
C MET A 208 -0.47 -5.34 11.46
N THR A 209 -0.52 -4.78 10.25
CA THR A 209 -1.03 -3.41 10.03
C THR A 209 -2.51 -3.31 10.38
N ALA A 210 -3.31 -4.35 10.12
CA ALA A 210 -4.72 -4.38 10.48
C ALA A 210 -4.93 -4.40 12.00
N GLU A 211 -4.15 -5.21 12.72
CA GLU A 211 -4.16 -5.23 14.20
C GLU A 211 -3.77 -3.86 14.77
N LEU A 212 -2.71 -3.25 14.21
CA LEU A 212 -2.27 -1.92 14.61
C LEU A 212 -3.35 -0.87 14.35
N TYR A 213 -4.01 -0.93 13.19
CA TYR A 213 -5.07 0.00 12.84
C TYR A 213 -6.28 -0.12 13.78
N LEU A 214 -6.65 -1.33 14.22
CA LEU A 214 -7.68 -1.51 15.24
C LEU A 214 -7.29 -0.86 16.59
N LYS A 215 -6.01 -0.93 16.99
CA LYS A 215 -5.52 -0.20 18.18
C LYS A 215 -5.62 1.32 18.01
N PHE A 216 -5.40 1.82 16.80
CA PHE A 216 -5.59 3.25 16.52
C PHE A 216 -7.06 3.65 16.50
N ILE A 217 -7.97 2.80 16.03
CA ILE A 217 -9.42 3.05 16.17
C ILE A 217 -9.79 3.17 17.65
N GLU A 218 -9.32 2.28 18.53
CA GLU A 218 -9.58 2.37 19.97
C GLU A 218 -9.05 3.69 20.59
N GLU A 219 -7.87 4.15 20.17
CA GLU A 219 -7.31 5.44 20.60
C GLU A 219 -8.11 6.64 20.08
N LEU A 220 -8.52 6.62 18.80
CA LEU A 220 -9.35 7.64 18.20
C LEU A 220 -10.70 7.75 18.93
N GLU A 221 -11.32 6.62 19.25
CA GLU A 221 -12.56 6.57 20.03
C GLU A 221 -12.38 7.20 21.42
N ARG A 222 -11.26 6.93 22.10
CA ARG A 222 -10.94 7.57 23.39
C ARG A 222 -10.75 9.09 23.28
N ARG A 223 -10.41 9.60 22.09
CA ARG A 223 -10.29 11.04 21.79
C ARG A 223 -11.58 11.66 21.23
N GLY A 224 -12.69 10.92 21.23
CA GLY A 224 -13.99 11.40 20.73
C GLY A 224 -14.14 11.35 19.20
N ILE A 225 -13.23 10.69 18.49
CA ILE A 225 -13.25 10.53 17.03
C ILE A 225 -13.88 9.17 16.73
N HIS A 226 -15.18 9.16 16.43
CA HIS A 226 -15.96 7.94 16.30
C HIS A 226 -16.43 7.64 14.88
N THR A 227 -16.43 8.64 13.99
CA THR A 227 -17.00 8.54 12.64
C THR A 227 -15.97 8.82 11.56
N LEU A 228 -16.23 8.35 10.35
CA LEU A 228 -15.40 8.59 9.19
C LEU A 228 -15.16 10.08 8.96
N HIS A 229 -16.21 10.90 9.02
CA HIS A 229 -16.10 12.34 8.85
C HIS A 229 -15.23 12.99 9.93
N SER A 230 -15.37 12.54 11.19
CA SER A 230 -14.52 13.04 12.28
C SER A 230 -13.04 12.67 12.10
N LEU A 231 -12.76 11.46 11.59
CA LEU A 231 -11.41 11.01 11.26
C LEU A 231 -10.81 11.81 10.11
N GLU A 232 -11.56 12.04 9.04
CA GLU A 232 -11.10 12.85 7.91
C GLU A 232 -10.77 14.27 8.33
N ASN A 233 -11.62 14.88 9.17
CA ASN A 233 -11.36 16.22 9.71
C ASN A 233 -10.14 16.24 10.62
N TYR A 234 -9.94 15.19 11.44
CA TYR A 234 -8.75 15.04 12.26
C TYR A 234 -7.49 14.97 11.39
N ILE A 235 -7.45 14.09 10.39
CA ILE A 235 -6.30 13.93 9.47
C ILE A 235 -6.02 15.25 8.72
N LYS A 236 -7.06 15.90 8.18
CA LYS A 236 -6.93 17.20 7.49
C LYS A 236 -6.35 18.28 8.41
N SER A 237 -6.87 18.40 9.63
CA SER A 237 -6.41 19.39 10.61
C SER A 237 -4.94 19.17 10.96
N MET A 238 -4.56 17.91 11.17
CA MET A 238 -3.19 17.54 11.50
C MET A 238 -2.21 17.77 10.34
N HIS A 239 -2.64 17.52 9.10
CA HIS A 239 -1.86 17.83 7.91
C HIS A 239 -1.58 19.34 7.78
N LEU A 240 -2.59 20.18 8.03
CA LEU A 240 -2.43 21.64 8.02
C LEU A 240 -1.48 22.12 9.12
N LEU A 241 -1.57 21.55 10.33
CA LEU A 241 -0.65 21.87 11.42
C LEU A 241 0.80 21.52 11.07
N ARG A 242 1.02 20.34 10.47
CA ARG A 242 2.35 19.91 10.00
C ARG A 242 2.94 20.89 8.99
N GLN A 243 2.19 21.27 7.96
CA GLN A 243 2.67 22.24 6.96
C GLN A 243 3.06 23.58 7.61
N ARG A 244 2.32 24.04 8.63
CA ARG A 244 2.67 25.26 9.37
C ARG A 244 3.95 25.11 10.18
N THR A 245 4.16 23.96 10.83
CA THR A 245 5.38 23.71 11.62
C THR A 245 6.61 23.61 10.72
N GLU A 246 6.49 22.89 9.59
CA GLU A 246 7.55 22.78 8.58
C GLU A 246 7.85 24.13 7.89
N SER A 247 6.86 25.02 7.81
CA SER A 247 7.02 26.39 7.31
C SER A 247 7.52 27.39 8.37
N GLY A 248 7.87 26.93 9.58
CA GLY A 248 8.45 27.77 10.64
C GLY A 248 7.46 28.64 11.42
N TYR A 249 6.15 28.39 11.32
CA TYR A 249 5.15 29.07 12.15
C TYR A 249 5.02 28.39 13.52
N ALA A 250 4.84 29.18 14.59
CA ALA A 250 4.64 28.68 15.94
C ALA A 250 3.37 27.81 16.07
N PRO A 251 3.34 26.77 16.92
CA PRO A 251 2.13 26.03 17.23
C PRO A 251 1.09 26.92 17.92
N LEU A 252 -0.20 26.60 17.72
CA LEU A 252 -1.33 27.25 18.40
C LEU A 252 -1.43 26.81 19.87
#